data_AF-A0A966Q8H8-F1
#
_entry.id   AF-A0A966Q8H8-F1
#
_cell.length_a   1.000
_cell.length_b   1.000
_cell.length_c   1.000
_cell.angle_alpha   90.00
_cell.angle_beta   90.00
_cell.angle_gamma   90.00
#
_symmetry.space_group_name_H-M   'P 1'
#
loop_
_entity.id
_entity.type
_entity.pdbx_description
1 polymer ?
#
loop_
_entity_poly.entity_id
_entity_poly.type
_entity_poly.pdbx_seq_one_letter_code
_entity_poly.pdbx_strand_id
1 'polypeptide(L)'
;MKLISCLGVVGLGSLNLLGASERMDWHLPTENDELFRNQNSRFFQPTISRRLISGMFGFVRTSEPEPARFFEHFHKGIDIRALHRDARGEPTDVVRASAEGEVVRVNPDEKISDYGKQVILRHDWGGQPVYT
;
A
#
# COMPACT_ATOMS: atom_id res chain seq x y z
N MET A 1 -54.71 -45.50 21.85
CA MET A 1 -55.61 -44.53 21.20
C MET A 1 -55.59 -43.23 22.00
N LYS A 2 -54.69 -42.30 21.64
CA LYS A 2 -54.78 -40.86 21.88
C LYS A 2 -53.83 -40.23 20.86
N LEU A 3 -54.44 -39.35 20.07
CA LEU A 3 -53.96 -38.70 18.86
C LEU A 3 -53.49 -37.28 19.23
N ILE A 4 -52.74 -36.65 18.31
CA ILE A 4 -52.47 -35.18 18.22
C ILE A 4 -51.27 -34.73 19.09
N SER A 5 -50.28 -33.96 18.63
CA SER A 5 -50.11 -33.09 17.45
C SER A 5 -48.62 -32.97 17.10
N CYS A 6 -48.30 -33.04 15.80
CA CYS A 6 -47.09 -32.44 15.25
C CYS A 6 -47.16 -30.92 15.43
N LEU A 7 -46.17 -30.33 16.09
CA LEU A 7 -45.87 -28.90 15.95
C LEU A 7 -44.45 -28.78 15.42
N GLY A 8 -44.33 -28.86 14.09
CA GLY A 8 -43.11 -28.53 13.38
C GLY A 8 -42.88 -27.03 13.48
N VAL A 9 -41.95 -26.63 14.35
CA VAL A 9 -41.37 -25.29 14.27
C VAL A 9 -40.28 -25.37 13.21
N VAL A 10 -40.65 -25.08 11.96
CA VAL A 10 -39.67 -24.68 10.95
C VAL A 10 -39.18 -23.31 11.38
N GLY A 11 -38.10 -23.29 12.15
CA GLY A 11 -37.36 -22.06 12.40
C GLY A 11 -36.87 -21.55 11.06
N LEU A 12 -37.49 -20.47 10.55
CA LEU A 12 -36.89 -19.60 9.55
C LEU A 12 -35.66 -18.96 10.19
N GLY A 13 -34.57 -19.73 10.24
CA GLY A 13 -33.25 -19.16 10.41
C GLY A 13 -33.02 -18.28 9.20
N SER A 14 -33.11 -16.96 9.40
CA SER A 14 -32.74 -15.98 8.41
C SER A 14 -31.29 -16.24 8.03
N LEU A 15 -31.06 -16.86 6.87
CA LEU A 15 -29.75 -16.89 6.23
C LEU A 15 -29.44 -15.45 5.80
N ASN A 16 -28.93 -14.66 6.73
CA ASN A 16 -28.17 -13.45 6.38
C ASN A 16 -26.75 -13.89 6.01
N LEU A 17 -26.62 -14.64 4.91
CA LEU A 17 -25.36 -14.78 4.18
C LEU A 17 -25.23 -13.61 3.19
N LEU A 18 -25.38 -12.39 3.70
CA LEU A 18 -24.76 -11.24 3.07
C LEU A 18 -23.35 -11.22 3.64
N GLY A 19 -22.41 -11.81 2.90
CA GLY A 19 -21.00 -11.66 3.19
C GLY A 19 -20.71 -10.16 3.22
N ALA A 20 -20.64 -9.59 4.42
CA ALA A 20 -19.98 -8.33 4.60
C ALA A 20 -18.57 -8.57 4.05
N SER A 21 -18.20 -7.88 2.98
CA SER A 21 -16.79 -7.74 2.63
C SER A 21 -16.15 -7.17 3.89
N GLU A 22 -15.40 -7.99 4.64
CA GLU A 22 -14.61 -7.44 5.72
C GLU A 22 -13.77 -6.33 5.10
N ARG A 23 -13.90 -5.14 5.66
CA ARG A 23 -13.17 -3.98 5.16
C ARG A 23 -11.71 -4.26 5.46
N MET A 24 -10.92 -4.48 4.42
CA MET A 24 -9.48 -4.65 4.54
C MET A 24 -8.88 -3.46 5.31
N ASP A 25 -8.11 -3.77 6.35
CA ASP A 25 -7.45 -2.77 7.19
C ASP A 25 -6.14 -2.30 6.55
N TRP A 26 -6.21 -1.16 5.88
CA TRP A 26 -5.06 -0.55 5.21
C TRP A 26 -4.31 0.39 6.16
N HIS A 27 -3.00 0.25 6.19
CA HIS A 27 -2.10 1.12 6.93
C HIS A 27 -0.87 1.51 6.10
N LEU A 28 -0.13 2.51 6.56
CA LEU A 28 1.12 2.91 5.91
C LEU A 28 2.19 1.84 6.16
N PRO A 29 3.07 1.56 5.19
CA PRO A 29 4.04 0.48 5.29
C PRO A 29 5.22 0.80 6.23
N THR A 30 5.24 1.97 6.87
CA THR A 30 6.26 2.40 7.83
C THR A 30 5.58 3.10 9.01
N GLU A 31 6.34 3.38 10.07
CA GLU A 31 5.84 4.12 11.23
C GLU A 31 5.55 5.60 10.94
N ASN A 32 6.01 6.14 9.79
CA ASN A 32 5.76 7.52 9.41
C ASN A 32 4.30 7.71 8.98
N ASP A 33 3.49 8.27 9.86
CA ASP A 33 2.06 8.58 9.66
C ASP A 33 1.80 10.09 9.51
N GLU A 34 2.83 10.90 9.25
CA GLU A 34 2.74 12.36 9.10
C GLU A 34 1.80 12.77 7.95
N LEU A 35 1.56 11.89 6.98
CA LEU A 35 0.56 12.09 5.93
C LEU A 35 -0.84 12.33 6.52
N PHE A 36 -1.24 11.54 7.51
CA PHE A 36 -2.57 11.65 8.15
C PHE A 36 -2.70 12.88 9.04
N ARG A 37 -1.57 13.52 9.39
CA ARG A 37 -1.53 14.79 10.13
C ARG A 37 -1.37 16.01 9.22
N ASN A 38 -1.48 15.84 7.90
CA ASN A 38 -1.23 16.88 6.90
C ASN A 38 0.19 17.48 6.95
N GLN A 39 1.17 16.73 7.46
CA GLN A 39 2.57 17.14 7.52
C GLN A 39 3.37 16.60 6.32
N ASN A 40 2.93 16.95 5.10
CA ASN A 40 3.49 16.44 3.84
C ASN A 40 5.02 16.63 3.74
N SER A 41 5.56 17.74 4.24
CA SER A 41 7.00 18.03 4.24
C SER A 41 7.82 17.09 5.12
N ARG A 42 7.18 16.37 6.05
CA ARG A 42 7.78 15.36 6.93
C ARG A 42 7.44 13.93 6.51
N PHE A 43 6.44 13.75 5.65
CA PHE A 43 6.06 12.46 5.10
C PHE A 43 6.80 12.12 3.80
N PHE A 44 6.81 13.02 2.80
CA PHE A 44 7.43 12.72 1.52
C PHE A 44 8.96 12.92 1.57
N GLN A 45 9.68 11.98 0.97
CA GLN A 45 11.12 12.04 0.74
C GLN A 45 11.38 12.64 -0.64
N PRO A 46 11.94 13.85 -0.74
CA PRO A 46 12.35 14.39 -2.03
C PRO A 46 13.43 13.52 -2.67
N THR A 47 13.37 13.40 -4.00
CA THR A 47 14.46 12.86 -4.82
C THR A 47 15.64 13.85 -4.88
N ILE A 48 16.65 13.56 -5.70
CA ILE A 48 17.81 14.44 -5.93
C ILE A 48 17.44 15.88 -6.31
N SER A 49 16.25 16.12 -6.89
CA SER A 49 15.76 17.47 -7.21
C SER A 49 15.48 18.34 -5.97
N ARG A 50 15.39 17.75 -4.78
CA ARG A 50 15.04 18.38 -3.49
C ARG A 50 13.66 19.02 -3.42
N ARG A 51 12.88 18.97 -4.51
CA ARG A 51 11.49 19.43 -4.53
C ARG A 51 10.62 18.39 -3.83
N LEU A 52 9.77 18.82 -2.91
CA LEU A 52 8.88 17.91 -2.17
C LEU A 52 8.01 17.06 -3.12
N ILE A 53 7.46 17.70 -4.16
CA ILE A 53 6.62 17.05 -5.18
C ILE A 53 7.33 15.88 -5.87
N SER A 54 8.67 15.84 -5.86
CA SER A 54 9.40 14.79 -6.54
C SER A 54 9.33 13.41 -5.88
N GLY A 55 8.92 13.34 -4.61
CA GLY A 55 8.62 12.08 -3.92
C GLY A 55 7.13 11.73 -3.92
N MET A 56 6.29 12.48 -4.64
CA MET A 56 4.86 12.28 -4.71
C MET A 56 4.48 11.57 -6.01
N PHE A 57 3.46 10.72 -5.92
CA PHE A 57 2.84 10.08 -7.09
C PHE A 57 2.45 11.13 -8.13
N GLY A 58 2.71 10.81 -9.39
CA GLY A 58 2.33 11.68 -10.49
C GLY A 58 3.34 12.78 -10.81
N PHE A 59 4.49 12.83 -10.13
CA PHE A 59 5.55 13.74 -10.53
C PHE A 59 6.10 13.34 -11.90
N VAL A 60 6.08 14.32 -12.81
CA VAL A 60 6.54 14.18 -14.19
C VAL A 60 7.79 15.04 -14.37
N ARG A 61 8.86 14.48 -14.92
CA ARG A 61 10.13 15.17 -15.14
C ARG A 61 10.86 14.66 -16.39
N THR A 62 11.89 15.41 -16.76
CA THR A 62 12.82 15.10 -17.85
C THR A 62 14.22 14.93 -17.28
N SER A 63 14.99 14.03 -17.87
CA SER A 63 16.43 13.98 -17.69
C SER A 63 17.04 14.99 -18.68
N GLU A 64 17.78 15.97 -18.16
CA GLU A 64 18.44 17.13 -18.79
C GLU A 64 18.60 17.22 -20.34
N PRO A 65 18.65 18.44 -20.94
CA PRO A 65 18.65 19.76 -20.28
C PRO A 65 17.31 20.50 -20.36
N GLU A 66 17.16 21.48 -19.46
CA GLU A 66 16.02 22.40 -19.39
C GLU A 66 16.16 23.57 -20.40
N PRO A 67 15.05 24.10 -20.97
CA PRO A 67 13.67 23.71 -20.71
C PRO A 67 13.26 22.40 -21.42
N ALA A 68 12.63 21.51 -20.66
CA ALA A 68 12.18 20.21 -21.16
C ALA A 68 11.22 20.34 -22.37
N ARG A 69 11.50 19.56 -23.43
CA ARG A 69 10.62 19.45 -24.62
C ARG A 69 9.68 18.26 -24.55
N PHE A 70 10.02 17.25 -23.75
CA PHE A 70 9.26 16.02 -23.51
C PHE A 70 9.53 15.58 -22.08
N PHE A 71 8.54 14.97 -21.44
CA PHE A 71 8.70 14.39 -20.12
C PHE A 71 8.68 12.87 -20.23
N GLU A 72 9.74 12.21 -19.79
CA GLU A 72 9.94 10.77 -19.97
C GLU A 72 9.90 9.98 -18.66
N HIS A 73 9.93 10.67 -17.52
CA HIS A 73 9.86 10.03 -16.21
C HIS A 73 8.58 10.43 -15.50
N PHE A 74 7.83 9.41 -15.09
CA PHE A 74 6.63 9.53 -14.26
C PHE A 74 6.84 8.73 -12.98
N HIS A 75 6.66 9.38 -11.82
CA HIS A 75 6.76 8.72 -10.52
C HIS A 75 5.49 7.91 -10.26
N LYS A 76 5.60 6.58 -10.42
CA LYS A 76 4.49 5.61 -10.28
C LYS A 76 4.15 5.27 -8.83
N GLY A 77 4.90 5.78 -7.86
CA GLY A 77 4.73 5.48 -6.44
C GLY A 77 4.89 6.73 -5.58
N ILE A 78 5.08 6.53 -4.28
CA ILE A 78 5.42 7.57 -3.32
C ILE A 78 6.72 7.19 -2.62
N ASP A 79 7.52 8.19 -2.29
CA ASP A 79 8.74 8.00 -1.52
C ASP A 79 8.48 8.47 -0.09
N ILE A 80 8.45 7.54 0.86
CA ILE A 80 8.18 7.83 2.28
C ILE A 80 9.49 8.19 2.99
N ARG A 81 9.47 9.26 3.78
CA ARG A 81 10.63 9.73 4.56
C ARG A 81 10.89 8.82 5.75
N ALA A 82 12.13 8.37 5.86
CA ALA A 82 12.65 7.64 7.01
C ALA A 82 12.54 8.45 8.31
N LEU A 83 12.07 7.84 9.40
CA LEU A 83 12.10 8.44 10.74
C LEU A 83 13.40 8.09 11.46
N HIS A 84 13.91 6.87 11.23
CA HIS A 84 15.05 6.34 11.96
C HIS A 84 16.24 6.13 11.03
N ARG A 85 17.43 6.54 11.47
CA ARG A 85 18.68 6.34 10.73
C ARG A 85 19.79 5.86 11.64
N ASP A 86 20.66 5.02 11.10
CA ASP A 86 21.86 4.57 11.81
C ASP A 86 22.97 5.65 11.82
N ALA A 87 24.12 5.32 12.40
CA ALA A 87 25.28 6.23 12.47
C ALA A 87 25.91 6.57 11.10
N ARG A 88 25.59 5.81 10.04
CA ARG A 88 26.02 6.06 8.66
C ARG A 88 24.99 6.89 7.89
N GLY A 89 23.83 7.15 8.49
CA GLY A 89 22.72 7.86 7.87
C GLY A 89 21.79 6.96 7.07
N GLU A 90 21.93 5.64 7.15
CA GLU A 90 21.07 4.70 6.42
C GLU A 90 19.70 4.56 7.10
N PRO A 91 18.58 4.54 6.35
CA PRO A 91 17.25 4.28 6.91
C PRO A 91 17.19 2.94 7.65
N THR A 92 16.55 2.93 8.82
CA THR A 92 16.38 1.73 9.66
C THR A 92 14.92 1.45 10.01
N ASP A 93 13.98 2.18 9.41
CA ASP A 93 12.55 1.96 9.59
C ASP A 93 12.15 0.54 9.22
N VAL A 94 11.30 -0.07 10.05
CA VAL A 94 10.70 -1.37 9.73
C VAL A 94 9.63 -1.17 8.66
N VAL A 95 9.77 -1.88 7.53
CA VAL A 95 8.75 -1.93 6.47
C VAL A 95 7.80 -3.09 6.74
N ARG A 96 6.50 -2.81 6.77
CA ARG A 96 5.41 -3.77 7.02
C ARG A 96 4.48 -3.83 5.80
N ALA A 97 3.77 -4.95 5.64
CA ALA A 97 2.74 -5.10 4.61
C ALA A 97 1.60 -4.10 4.86
N SER A 98 1.18 -3.34 3.86
CA SER A 98 0.15 -2.29 4.03
C SER A 98 -1.26 -2.83 4.35
N ALA A 99 -1.49 -4.12 4.15
CA ALA A 99 -2.70 -4.86 4.46
C ALA A 99 -2.41 -6.37 4.41
N GLU A 100 -3.38 -7.20 4.79
CA GLU A 100 -3.32 -8.66 4.57
C GLU A 100 -3.17 -8.95 3.06
N GLY A 101 -2.28 -9.89 2.72
CA GLY A 101 -2.02 -10.24 1.33
C GLY A 101 -1.02 -11.38 1.17
N GLU A 102 -0.79 -11.75 -0.08
CA GLU A 102 0.12 -12.80 -0.50
C GLU A 102 1.39 -12.19 -1.10
N VAL A 103 2.57 -12.65 -0.67
CA VAL A 103 3.84 -12.26 -1.32
C VAL A 103 3.90 -12.93 -2.69
N VAL A 104 3.82 -12.14 -3.75
CA VAL A 104 3.85 -12.65 -5.15
C VAL A 104 5.22 -12.47 -5.81
N ARG A 105 6.08 -11.62 -5.26
CA ARG A 105 7.45 -11.45 -5.74
C ARG A 105 8.39 -11.04 -4.62
N VAL A 106 9.57 -11.65 -4.61
CA VAL A 106 10.73 -11.20 -3.82
C VAL A 106 11.91 -11.05 -4.78
N ASN A 107 12.50 -9.85 -4.81
CA ASN A 107 13.72 -9.55 -5.54
C ASN A 107 14.79 -9.04 -4.57
N PRO A 108 15.78 -9.87 -4.21
CA PRO A 108 16.89 -9.45 -3.36
C PRO A 108 18.04 -8.77 -4.14
N ASP A 109 18.04 -8.82 -5.47
CA ASP A 109 19.08 -8.23 -6.32
C ASP A 109 18.66 -6.84 -6.81
N GLU A 110 19.37 -5.82 -6.34
CA GLU A 110 19.10 -4.43 -6.70
C GLU A 110 19.34 -4.11 -8.19
N LYS A 111 20.10 -4.95 -8.91
CA LYS A 111 20.51 -4.67 -10.29
C LYS A 111 19.47 -5.07 -11.34
N ILE A 112 18.48 -5.88 -10.97
CA ILE A 112 17.50 -6.44 -11.91
C ILE A 112 16.12 -5.75 -11.82
N SER A 113 16.04 -4.60 -11.15
CA SER A 113 14.83 -3.80 -10.97
C SER A 113 15.18 -2.32 -10.93
N ASP A 114 14.38 -1.49 -11.60
CA ASP A 114 14.47 -0.02 -11.49
C ASP A 114 14.13 0.51 -10.07
N TYR A 115 13.62 -0.37 -9.20
CA TYR A 115 13.26 -0.06 -7.79
C TYR A 115 14.26 -0.65 -6.78
N GLY A 116 15.38 -1.23 -7.25
CA GLY A 116 16.31 -1.93 -6.38
C GLY A 116 15.70 -3.22 -5.79
N LYS A 117 16.02 -3.50 -4.52
CA LYS A 117 15.44 -4.64 -3.79
C LYS A 117 13.95 -4.41 -3.59
N GLN A 118 13.14 -5.45 -3.82
CA GLN A 118 11.70 -5.31 -3.87
C GLN A 118 11.00 -6.52 -3.29
N VAL A 119 9.89 -6.27 -2.59
CA VAL A 119 8.88 -7.27 -2.26
C VAL A 119 7.56 -6.74 -2.83
N ILE A 120 6.76 -7.58 -3.49
CA ILE A 120 5.43 -7.21 -3.97
C ILE A 120 4.41 -8.12 -3.32
N LEU A 121 3.38 -7.52 -2.73
CA LEU A 121 2.24 -8.21 -2.15
C LEU A 121 1.01 -8.02 -3.03
N ARG A 122 0.20 -9.07 -3.20
CA ARG A 122 -1.14 -9.04 -3.78
C ARG A 122 -2.16 -9.04 -2.65
N HIS A 123 -3.09 -8.10 -2.70
CA HIS A 123 -4.22 -7.95 -1.80
C HIS A 123 -5.53 -8.17 -2.57
N ASP A 124 -6.51 -8.84 -1.98
CA ASP A 124 -7.85 -8.97 -2.57
C ASP A 124 -8.76 -7.85 -2.06
N TRP A 125 -8.92 -6.78 -2.84
CA TRP A 125 -9.79 -5.68 -2.49
C TRP A 125 -11.14 -5.81 -3.19
N GLY A 126 -12.09 -6.44 -2.52
CA GLY A 126 -13.46 -6.58 -3.04
C GLY A 126 -13.53 -7.40 -4.34
N GLY A 127 -12.72 -8.44 -4.46
CA GLY A 127 -12.61 -9.28 -5.65
C GLY A 127 -11.66 -8.73 -6.71
N GLN A 128 -10.98 -7.61 -6.46
CA GLN A 128 -10.00 -7.01 -7.36
C GLN A 128 -8.59 -7.09 -6.78
N PRO A 129 -7.59 -7.54 -7.56
CA PRO A 129 -6.21 -7.57 -7.08
C PRO A 129 -5.62 -6.16 -6.99
N VAL A 130 -5.08 -5.81 -5.83
CA VAL A 130 -4.26 -4.61 -5.59
C VAL A 130 -2.85 -5.06 -5.24
N TYR A 131 -1.83 -4.32 -5.70
CA TYR A 131 -0.44 -4.63 -5.41
C TYR A 131 0.22 -3.51 -4.61
N THR A 132 0.98 -3.87 -3.58
CA THR A 132 1.89 -2.96 -2.86
C THR A 132 3.32 -3.46 -2.87
#